data_AF-A0A969Q7V2-F1
#
_entry.id   AF-A0A969Q7V2-F1
#
_cell.length_a   1.000
_cell.length_b   1.000
_cell.length_c   1.000
_cell.angle_alpha   90.00
_cell.angle_beta   90.00
_cell.angle_gamma   90.00
#
_symmetry.space_group_name_H-M   'P 1'
#
loop_
_entity.id
_entity.type
_entity.pdbx_description
1 polymer ?
#
loop_
_entity_poly.entity_id
_entity_poly.type
_entity_poly.pdbx_seq_one_letter_code
_entity_poly.pdbx_strand_id
1 'polypeptide(L)'
;MTPTQTTVQNPTAVSNLTPVQTTVQNPAAVSNLTPVQTIVQNPAAVSNLTPTQTTVQNPATVSGLTTTQTTVQNSTAVSGLPVQTIIPIVQNPTEVSNVTPTQTTVQNSTIVPATVSTESPPTVSIGQMPAVPAAEAPNLATIPTRELATPIAPSQPLTTNPLFSPNSQQQNEISSSLQQGNSPAPPPIEVSALPPNFGTMIFPAEERFTSEFVNYLNLPPTRTIVTIEETQNTLRTVAQSTGVKPAIVYIRFVPKGSPIDRADSSSSILRVEQQIPASEELELVVITPEGAPLRARIPQTDRAVVMSAVQRFRNELTNPVKRHTHSYLPLAQQLYRWMVEPIEIELQARGIQNLSFISDAWLRSIPMAALHDGKGFLVERYSVGSMPSLSLTDTTAANFKNTQVLAMGASEFADMSPLPAVKIEVPAIAPQEWPGKSFLNEDFTLANLKAQRQGQAFGMIHLATHADFRSGSPSQSFIQLWDTKLRLDQLRQMGWHSPQVELLVLSACRTAVGDREAELGFGGLAVQAGVKSAVATLWYISDEGSLGLMAEFYAQLRTAPIKAEALRQAQLALLRQEVRIEGGMLRTSSRSLPLPPELANTDIQNFSHPYYWSAFRMIGNPW
;
A
#
# COMPACT_ATOMS: atom_id res chain seq x y z
N MET A 1 28.47 -23.94 39.45
CA MET A 1 27.14 -23.79 38.82
C MET A 1 27.34 -23.92 37.32
N THR A 2 26.84 -24.98 36.71
CA THR A 2 26.81 -25.15 35.25
C THR A 2 25.88 -24.06 34.66
N PRO A 3 26.30 -23.30 33.64
CA PRO A 3 25.42 -22.29 33.05
C PRO A 3 24.21 -22.99 32.41
N THR A 4 23.01 -22.58 32.81
CA THR A 4 21.74 -23.12 32.31
C THR A 4 21.38 -22.57 30.93
N GLN A 5 21.99 -21.46 30.48
CA GLN A 5 21.73 -20.85 29.17
C GLN A 5 22.96 -20.11 28.64
N THR A 6 23.22 -20.22 27.33
CA THR A 6 24.29 -19.49 26.62
C THR A 6 23.76 -18.86 25.33
N THR A 7 24.14 -17.59 25.07
CA THR A 7 23.84 -16.88 23.81
C THR A 7 25.13 -16.47 23.10
N VAL A 8 25.24 -16.77 21.79
CA VAL A 8 26.40 -16.44 20.95
C VAL A 8 25.94 -15.68 19.69
N GLN A 9 26.53 -14.53 19.40
CA GLN A 9 26.16 -13.68 18.25
C GLN A 9 27.34 -13.45 17.30
N ASN A 10 27.07 -13.58 15.99
CA ASN A 10 28.01 -13.42 14.87
C ASN A 10 29.33 -14.23 14.98
N PRO A 11 29.32 -15.50 15.42
CA PRO A 11 30.55 -16.26 15.50
C PRO A 11 31.01 -16.72 14.10
N THR A 12 32.32 -16.70 13.87
CA THR A 12 32.92 -17.24 12.65
C THR A 12 32.75 -18.76 12.55
N ALA A 13 32.73 -19.47 13.69
CA ALA A 13 32.35 -20.88 13.78
C ALA A 13 31.86 -21.20 15.20
N VAL A 14 30.93 -22.16 15.34
CA VAL A 14 30.49 -22.69 16.64
C VAL A 14 30.58 -24.21 16.65
N SER A 15 31.28 -24.76 17.64
CA SER A 15 31.39 -26.20 17.87
C SER A 15 31.54 -26.54 19.36
N ASN A 16 31.14 -27.77 19.74
CA ASN A 16 31.41 -28.40 21.05
C ASN A 16 30.86 -27.67 22.30
N LEU A 17 29.67 -27.07 22.23
CA LEU A 17 29.02 -26.43 23.39
C LEU A 17 28.25 -27.45 24.26
N THR A 18 28.42 -27.38 25.58
CA THR A 18 27.79 -28.23 26.62
C THR A 18 26.78 -27.56 27.62
N PRO A 19 26.13 -26.40 27.38
CA PRO A 19 25.05 -25.90 28.26
C PRO A 19 23.70 -26.61 28.04
N VAL A 20 22.75 -26.45 28.98
CA VAL A 20 21.38 -27.03 28.88
C VAL A 20 20.57 -26.39 27.74
N GLN A 21 20.69 -25.07 27.54
CA GLN A 21 20.08 -24.33 26.41
C GLN A 21 21.11 -23.43 25.72
N THR A 22 21.12 -23.42 24.38
CA THR A 22 22.01 -22.54 23.58
C THR A 22 21.26 -21.83 22.45
N THR A 23 21.48 -20.52 22.30
CA THR A 23 21.02 -19.71 21.15
C THR A 23 22.21 -19.16 20.38
N VAL A 24 22.26 -19.41 19.06
CA VAL A 24 23.32 -18.94 18.15
C VAL A 24 22.71 -18.12 17.01
N GLN A 25 23.20 -16.90 16.80
CA GLN A 25 22.72 -16.01 15.73
C GLN A 25 23.83 -15.64 14.73
N ASN A 26 23.50 -15.74 13.44
CA ASN A 26 24.35 -15.44 12.28
C ASN A 26 25.74 -16.13 12.28
N PRO A 27 25.84 -17.45 12.56
CA PRO A 27 27.11 -18.15 12.45
C PRO A 27 27.50 -18.38 10.98
N ALA A 28 28.78 -18.23 10.64
CA ALA A 28 29.24 -18.63 9.30
C ALA A 28 29.25 -20.16 9.13
N ALA A 29 29.50 -20.92 10.20
CA ALA A 29 29.33 -22.38 10.21
C ALA A 29 28.97 -22.91 11.61
N VAL A 30 28.15 -23.96 11.67
CA VAL A 30 27.79 -24.67 12.91
C VAL A 30 27.96 -26.18 12.74
N SER A 31 28.65 -26.83 13.68
CA SER A 31 28.82 -28.28 13.71
C SER A 31 29.01 -28.84 15.13
N ASN A 32 28.67 -30.12 15.34
CA ASN A 32 29.00 -30.88 16.56
C ASN A 32 28.52 -30.25 17.88
N LEU A 33 27.21 -29.95 17.99
CA LEU A 33 26.61 -29.42 19.23
C LEU A 33 25.99 -30.53 20.08
N THR A 34 26.23 -30.51 21.40
CA THR A 34 25.66 -31.43 22.41
C THR A 34 24.75 -30.82 23.51
N PRO A 35 24.07 -29.65 23.37
CA PRO A 35 23.05 -29.18 24.34
C PRO A 35 21.76 -30.03 24.37
N VAL A 36 20.95 -29.87 25.42
CA VAL A 36 19.60 -30.48 25.51
C VAL A 36 18.61 -29.78 24.55
N GLN A 37 18.71 -28.45 24.38
CA GLN A 37 17.94 -27.64 23.42
C GLN A 37 18.82 -26.59 22.72
N THR A 38 18.74 -26.51 21.39
CA THR A 38 19.52 -25.54 20.59
C THR A 38 18.64 -24.80 19.57
N ILE A 39 18.78 -23.47 19.51
CA ILE A 39 18.19 -22.62 18.46
C ILE A 39 19.32 -21.96 17.66
N VAL A 40 19.30 -22.15 16.33
CA VAL A 40 20.26 -21.54 15.40
C VAL A 40 19.50 -20.69 14.38
N GLN A 41 19.87 -19.41 14.25
CA GLN A 41 19.23 -18.47 13.33
C GLN A 41 20.22 -17.93 12.30
N ASN A 42 19.82 -17.96 11.03
CA ASN A 42 20.55 -17.47 9.85
C ASN A 42 21.98 -18.05 9.67
N PRO A 43 22.20 -19.38 9.82
CA PRO A 43 23.52 -19.95 9.55
C PRO A 43 23.81 -20.00 8.04
N ALA A 44 25.05 -19.70 7.64
CA ALA A 44 25.45 -19.87 6.23
C ALA A 44 25.60 -21.36 5.85
N ALA A 45 26.04 -22.23 6.77
CA ALA A 45 26.05 -23.68 6.59
C ALA A 45 25.84 -24.43 7.91
N VAL A 46 25.13 -25.56 7.85
CA VAL A 46 24.85 -26.44 9.00
C VAL A 46 25.12 -27.89 8.65
N SER A 47 25.92 -28.58 9.47
CA SER A 47 26.18 -30.02 9.33
C SER A 47 26.45 -30.72 10.67
N ASN A 48 26.21 -32.04 10.73
CA ASN A 48 26.58 -32.92 11.85
C ASN A 48 26.08 -32.45 13.24
N LEU A 49 24.77 -32.24 13.39
CA LEU A 49 24.15 -31.85 14.67
C LEU A 49 23.71 -33.08 15.48
N THR A 50 24.13 -33.16 16.75
CA THR A 50 23.79 -34.21 17.73
C THR A 50 22.94 -33.81 18.98
N PRO A 51 22.19 -32.67 19.06
CA PRO A 51 21.29 -32.40 20.20
C PRO A 51 19.98 -33.22 20.19
N THR A 52 19.37 -33.39 21.36
CA THR A 52 18.08 -34.08 21.52
C THR A 52 16.88 -33.26 21.02
N GLN A 53 17.00 -31.93 20.88
CA GLN A 53 16.05 -31.02 20.22
C GLN A 53 16.77 -29.84 19.55
N THR A 54 16.68 -29.73 18.21
CA THR A 54 17.30 -28.61 17.44
C THR A 54 16.29 -27.92 16.54
N THR A 55 16.22 -26.59 16.60
CA THR A 55 15.49 -25.76 15.63
C THR A 55 16.47 -24.89 14.84
N VAL A 56 16.42 -24.98 13.51
CA VAL A 56 17.26 -24.19 12.59
C VAL A 56 16.37 -23.35 11.70
N GLN A 57 16.55 -22.03 11.72
CA GLN A 57 15.76 -21.07 10.95
C GLN A 57 16.62 -20.33 9.94
N ASN A 58 16.13 -20.26 8.69
CA ASN A 58 16.75 -19.61 7.53
C ASN A 58 18.19 -20.08 7.21
N PRO A 59 18.51 -21.38 7.20
CA PRO A 59 19.85 -21.84 6.82
C PRO A 59 20.06 -21.73 5.30
N ALA A 60 21.22 -21.24 4.87
CA ALA A 60 21.52 -21.18 3.44
C ALA A 60 21.71 -22.58 2.82
N THR A 61 22.39 -23.50 3.53
CA THR A 61 22.53 -24.92 3.15
C THR A 61 22.49 -25.85 4.36
N VAL A 62 21.87 -27.03 4.21
CA VAL A 62 21.78 -28.06 5.28
C VAL A 62 22.15 -29.44 4.75
N SER A 63 23.03 -30.16 5.45
CA SER A 63 23.37 -31.56 5.12
C SER A 63 23.71 -32.44 6.33
N GLY A 64 23.50 -33.76 6.22
CA GLY A 64 24.01 -34.76 7.18
C GLY A 64 23.40 -34.74 8.59
N LEU A 65 22.08 -34.57 8.72
CA LEU A 65 21.38 -34.54 10.02
C LEU A 65 21.15 -35.95 10.57
N THR A 66 21.55 -36.27 11.81
CA THR A 66 21.47 -37.66 12.37
C THR A 66 20.57 -37.82 13.60
N THR A 67 19.71 -36.87 13.95
CA THR A 67 19.01 -36.86 15.26
C THR A 67 17.50 -37.00 15.23
N THR A 68 16.98 -37.40 16.40
CA THR A 68 15.60 -37.78 16.67
C THR A 68 14.58 -36.64 16.75
N GLN A 69 14.95 -35.35 16.78
CA GLN A 69 14.00 -34.22 16.65
C GLN A 69 14.70 -32.95 16.09
N THR A 70 14.76 -32.80 14.76
CA THR A 70 15.25 -31.57 14.10
C THR A 70 14.13 -30.92 13.27
N THR A 71 13.87 -29.64 13.50
CA THR A 71 12.98 -28.80 12.66
C THR A 71 13.81 -27.79 11.87
N VAL A 72 13.65 -27.79 10.55
CA VAL A 72 14.31 -26.84 9.64
C VAL A 72 13.26 -25.98 8.95
N GLN A 73 13.41 -24.66 9.02
CA GLN A 73 12.47 -23.72 8.41
C GLN A 73 13.17 -22.80 7.41
N ASN A 74 12.56 -22.59 6.24
CA ASN A 74 12.93 -21.63 5.20
C ASN A 74 14.38 -21.80 4.69
N SER A 75 14.79 -23.03 4.37
CA SER A 75 16.13 -23.28 3.82
C SER A 75 16.18 -23.06 2.32
N THR A 76 17.32 -22.57 1.80
CA THR A 76 17.56 -22.51 0.35
C THR A 76 17.85 -23.89 -0.27
N ALA A 77 18.57 -24.79 0.42
CA ALA A 77 18.85 -26.14 -0.10
C ALA A 77 19.08 -27.19 1.00
N VAL A 78 18.52 -28.40 0.83
CA VAL A 78 18.65 -29.53 1.76
C VAL A 78 19.11 -30.81 1.02
N SER A 79 20.12 -31.52 1.54
CA SER A 79 20.61 -32.79 0.96
C SER A 79 21.19 -33.79 2.00
N GLY A 80 21.24 -35.08 1.66
CA GLY A 80 22.03 -36.09 2.40
C GLY A 80 21.51 -36.47 3.81
N LEU A 81 20.22 -36.79 3.94
CA LEU A 81 19.63 -37.25 5.20
C LEU A 81 19.82 -38.79 5.38
N PRO A 82 20.40 -39.27 6.50
CA PRO A 82 20.65 -40.68 6.76
C PRO A 82 19.42 -41.48 7.25
N VAL A 83 19.51 -42.79 7.05
CA VAL A 83 18.47 -43.79 7.32
C VAL A 83 18.53 -44.25 8.77
N GLN A 84 17.90 -43.55 9.73
CA GLN A 84 17.46 -44.17 10.99
C GLN A 84 16.18 -43.51 11.54
N THR A 85 15.40 -44.33 12.22
CA THR A 85 14.04 -44.10 12.73
C THR A 85 13.92 -42.82 13.56
N ILE A 86 13.49 -41.70 12.95
CA ILE A 86 12.56 -40.65 13.41
C ILE A 86 12.60 -39.45 12.42
N ILE A 87 11.46 -38.76 12.23
CA ILE A 87 11.10 -37.88 11.11
C ILE A 87 11.62 -36.43 11.30
N PRO A 88 12.52 -35.90 10.45
CA PRO A 88 12.79 -34.47 10.36
C PRO A 88 11.62 -33.73 9.69
N ILE A 89 11.24 -32.57 10.24
CA ILE A 89 10.22 -31.69 9.65
C ILE A 89 10.93 -30.56 8.91
N VAL A 90 10.70 -30.45 7.60
CA VAL A 90 11.25 -29.40 6.75
C VAL A 90 10.10 -28.55 6.21
N GLN A 91 10.12 -27.25 6.49
CA GLN A 91 9.07 -26.30 6.08
C GLN A 91 9.63 -25.24 5.14
N ASN A 92 8.97 -25.06 4.00
CA ASN A 92 9.29 -24.07 2.94
C ASN A 92 10.74 -24.14 2.39
N PRO A 93 11.31 -25.30 2.04
CA PRO A 93 12.60 -25.34 1.36
C PRO A 93 12.48 -24.85 -0.10
N THR A 94 13.50 -24.16 -0.61
CA THR A 94 13.55 -23.71 -2.02
C THR A 94 13.89 -24.87 -2.97
N GLU A 95 14.82 -25.76 -2.59
CA GLU A 95 15.20 -26.95 -3.36
C GLU A 95 15.52 -28.15 -2.43
N VAL A 96 15.12 -29.36 -2.83
CA VAL A 96 15.30 -30.61 -2.06
C VAL A 96 15.77 -31.74 -2.99
N SER A 97 16.87 -32.41 -2.64
CA SER A 97 17.43 -33.52 -3.43
C SER A 97 17.95 -34.68 -2.56
N ASN A 98 17.98 -35.90 -3.11
CA ASN A 98 18.46 -37.13 -2.44
C ASN A 98 17.75 -37.45 -1.11
N VAL A 99 16.41 -37.33 -1.07
CA VAL A 99 15.57 -37.69 0.10
C VAL A 99 15.00 -39.09 -0.09
N THR A 100 15.10 -39.94 0.93
CA THR A 100 14.43 -41.25 0.93
C THR A 100 12.95 -41.08 1.32
N PRO A 101 11.97 -41.45 0.46
CA PRO A 101 10.58 -40.98 0.59
C PRO A 101 9.78 -41.50 1.78
N THR A 102 10.26 -42.51 2.51
CA THR A 102 9.43 -43.23 3.46
C THR A 102 9.35 -42.62 4.86
N GLN A 103 10.17 -41.62 5.24
CA GLN A 103 10.20 -41.09 6.62
C GLN A 103 10.57 -39.59 6.77
N THR A 104 10.31 -38.72 5.78
CA THR A 104 10.51 -37.25 5.89
C THR A 104 9.22 -36.50 5.59
N THR A 105 8.81 -35.54 6.42
CA THR A 105 7.67 -34.65 6.14
C THR A 105 8.19 -33.31 5.61
N VAL A 106 7.95 -33.06 4.32
CA VAL A 106 8.22 -31.77 3.67
C VAL A 106 6.90 -31.07 3.40
N GLN A 107 6.76 -29.82 3.85
CA GLN A 107 5.57 -29.00 3.63
C GLN A 107 5.92 -27.80 2.74
N ASN A 108 5.06 -27.53 1.76
CA ASN A 108 5.14 -26.39 0.83
C ASN A 108 6.44 -26.33 -0.01
N SER A 109 6.71 -27.34 -0.83
CA SER A 109 7.89 -27.39 -1.71
C SER A 109 7.65 -28.11 -3.04
N THR A 110 8.42 -27.78 -4.07
CA THR A 110 8.44 -28.46 -5.37
C THR A 110 9.44 -29.62 -5.34
N ILE A 111 9.00 -30.87 -5.54
CA ILE A 111 9.87 -32.06 -5.53
C ILE A 111 10.39 -32.33 -6.95
N VAL A 112 11.71 -32.45 -7.13
CA VAL A 112 12.32 -32.84 -8.41
C VAL A 112 12.70 -34.34 -8.37
N PRO A 113 12.16 -35.20 -9.25
CA PRO A 113 12.54 -36.62 -9.29
C PRO A 113 13.97 -36.82 -9.81
N ALA A 114 14.66 -37.85 -9.30
CA ALA A 114 15.97 -38.25 -9.80
C ALA A 114 15.88 -38.78 -11.24
N THR A 115 16.74 -38.28 -12.13
CA THR A 115 16.84 -38.69 -13.54
C THR A 115 17.53 -40.05 -13.68
N VAL A 116 16.87 -40.98 -14.37
CA VAL A 116 17.45 -42.24 -14.86
C VAL A 116 17.79 -42.04 -16.34
N SER A 117 19.05 -42.27 -16.71
CA SER A 117 19.57 -42.12 -18.07
C SER A 117 19.36 -43.39 -18.89
N THR A 118 18.73 -43.30 -20.08
CA THR A 118 19.04 -44.14 -21.26
C THR A 118 18.44 -43.57 -22.56
N GLU A 119 19.34 -43.27 -23.50
CA GLU A 119 19.34 -43.37 -24.98
C GLU A 119 18.08 -43.13 -25.87
N SER A 120 18.36 -42.46 -26.99
CA SER A 120 17.48 -41.95 -28.06
C SER A 120 16.79 -43.01 -28.94
N PRO A 121 15.70 -42.61 -29.65
CA PRO A 121 15.53 -43.04 -31.04
C PRO A 121 15.07 -41.90 -32.00
N PRO A 122 15.05 -42.15 -33.34
CA PRO A 122 15.20 -41.12 -34.38
C PRO A 122 13.89 -40.63 -35.03
N THR A 123 14.09 -39.75 -36.02
CA THR A 123 13.19 -38.87 -36.78
C THR A 123 12.23 -39.55 -37.81
N VAL A 124 11.28 -38.75 -38.33
CA VAL A 124 10.43 -38.86 -39.58
C VAL A 124 9.06 -39.58 -39.39
N SER A 125 7.88 -39.24 -39.94
CA SER A 125 7.37 -38.35 -41.01
C SER A 125 5.87 -38.00 -40.83
N ILE A 126 5.37 -37.08 -41.67
CA ILE A 126 4.02 -36.51 -41.77
C ILE A 126 3.06 -37.44 -42.55
N GLY A 127 1.77 -37.49 -42.19
CA GLY A 127 0.68 -38.12 -42.96
C GLY A 127 -0.69 -37.44 -42.73
N GLN A 128 -1.45 -37.26 -43.81
CA GLN A 128 -2.65 -36.43 -43.98
C GLN A 128 -3.94 -36.88 -43.26
N MET A 129 -4.87 -35.92 -43.11
CA MET A 129 -6.27 -36.03 -42.66
C MET A 129 -7.14 -37.00 -43.49
N PRO A 130 -8.28 -37.43 -42.93
CA PRO A 130 -9.58 -37.00 -43.50
C PRO A 130 -10.64 -36.58 -42.45
N ALA A 131 -11.71 -35.96 -42.96
CA ALA A 131 -12.77 -35.23 -42.26
C ALA A 131 -14.02 -36.06 -41.86
N VAL A 132 -14.58 -35.75 -40.68
CA VAL A 132 -15.99 -35.65 -40.16
C VAL A 132 -17.02 -36.76 -40.52
N PRO A 133 -17.81 -37.27 -39.54
CA PRO A 133 -19.20 -36.77 -39.39
C PRO A 133 -19.66 -36.52 -37.94
N ALA A 134 -20.71 -35.71 -37.83
CA ALA A 134 -21.43 -35.36 -36.60
C ALA A 134 -22.34 -36.50 -36.08
N ALA A 135 -22.45 -36.63 -34.76
CA ALA A 135 -23.51 -37.35 -34.03
C ALA A 135 -23.53 -36.85 -32.57
N GLU A 136 -24.60 -36.19 -32.14
CA GLU A 136 -25.70 -36.70 -31.31
C GLU A 136 -25.54 -36.39 -29.80
N ALA A 137 -26.62 -35.91 -29.21
CA ALA A 137 -26.73 -35.46 -27.83
C ALA A 137 -26.74 -36.65 -26.86
N PRO A 138 -26.04 -36.59 -25.71
CA PRO A 138 -26.20 -37.56 -24.66
C PRO A 138 -27.31 -37.17 -23.66
N ASN A 139 -28.26 -38.08 -23.61
CA ASN A 139 -29.28 -38.42 -22.63
C ASN A 139 -29.03 -38.00 -21.17
N LEU A 140 -30.10 -37.52 -20.53
CA LEU A 140 -30.20 -37.25 -19.09
C LEU A 140 -30.13 -38.55 -18.29
N ALA A 141 -29.12 -38.65 -17.41
CA ALA A 141 -29.11 -39.58 -16.29
C ALA A 141 -29.11 -38.81 -14.97
N THR A 142 -30.08 -39.14 -14.13
CA THR A 142 -30.30 -38.65 -12.76
C THR A 142 -29.09 -38.88 -11.86
N ILE A 143 -28.56 -37.80 -11.28
CA ILE A 143 -27.56 -37.83 -10.21
C ILE A 143 -28.30 -37.89 -8.85
N PRO A 144 -27.91 -38.78 -7.91
CA PRO A 144 -28.57 -38.93 -6.62
C PRO A 144 -28.32 -37.73 -5.70
N THR A 145 -29.38 -37.37 -4.99
CA THR A 145 -29.47 -36.35 -3.94
C THR A 145 -28.47 -36.67 -2.83
N ARG A 146 -27.53 -35.75 -2.56
CA ARG A 146 -26.62 -35.84 -1.40
C ARG A 146 -27.12 -34.94 -0.28
N GLU A 147 -27.61 -35.61 0.76
CA GLU A 147 -27.70 -35.26 2.17
C GLU A 147 -27.20 -33.85 2.57
N LEU A 148 -28.12 -33.03 3.10
CA LEU A 148 -27.82 -31.74 3.72
C LEU A 148 -26.89 -31.94 4.93
N ALA A 149 -25.68 -31.39 4.86
CA ALA A 149 -24.89 -31.11 6.05
C ALA A 149 -25.47 -29.90 6.78
N THR A 150 -25.67 -30.07 8.09
CA THR A 150 -26.13 -29.09 9.08
C THR A 150 -25.31 -27.78 9.08
N PRO A 151 -25.91 -26.65 9.50
CA PRO A 151 -25.25 -25.34 9.45
C PRO A 151 -24.11 -25.26 10.46
N ILE A 152 -22.92 -24.91 9.96
CA ILE A 152 -21.74 -24.57 10.77
C ILE A 152 -22.03 -23.23 11.46
N ALA A 153 -21.92 -23.21 12.78
CA ALA A 153 -22.03 -22.01 13.62
C ALA A 153 -21.05 -20.91 13.14
N PRO A 154 -21.39 -19.62 13.31
CA PRO A 154 -20.56 -18.52 12.81
C PRO A 154 -19.16 -18.59 13.43
N SER A 155 -18.17 -18.87 12.59
CA SER A 155 -16.76 -18.74 12.91
C SER A 155 -16.49 -17.31 13.36
N GLN A 156 -15.89 -17.18 14.54
CA GLN A 156 -15.45 -15.93 15.14
C GLN A 156 -14.65 -15.08 14.14
N PRO A 157 -14.74 -13.73 14.18
CA PRO A 157 -13.94 -12.88 13.31
C PRO A 157 -12.45 -13.16 13.54
N LEU A 158 -11.75 -13.48 12.44
CA LEU A 158 -10.30 -13.61 12.41
C LEU A 158 -9.67 -12.32 12.92
N THR A 159 -9.06 -12.40 14.09
CA THR A 159 -8.28 -11.32 14.68
C THR A 159 -7.07 -11.05 13.78
N THR A 160 -7.07 -9.91 13.10
CA THR A 160 -5.86 -9.36 12.51
C THR A 160 -4.91 -8.98 13.65
N ASN A 161 -3.79 -9.69 13.79
CA ASN A 161 -2.73 -9.31 14.73
C ASN A 161 -2.20 -7.91 14.35
N PRO A 162 -2.31 -6.89 15.23
CA PRO A 162 -1.60 -5.64 15.03
C PRO A 162 -0.17 -5.83 15.54
N LEU A 163 0.79 -5.86 14.62
CA LEU A 163 2.19 -5.60 14.95
C LEU A 163 2.22 -4.18 15.54
N PHE A 164 2.65 -4.07 16.80
CA PHE A 164 2.42 -2.98 17.77
C PHE A 164 1.01 -2.88 18.40
N SER A 165 0.87 -3.47 19.59
CA SER A 165 -0.11 -3.02 20.58
C SER A 165 0.61 -2.15 21.61
N PRO A 166 0.37 -0.83 21.71
CA PRO A 166 0.88 -0.05 22.82
C PRO A 166 0.34 -0.63 24.13
N ASN A 167 1.14 -0.63 25.20
CA ASN A 167 0.67 -1.17 26.47
C ASN A 167 -0.52 -0.34 27.01
N SER A 168 -1.35 -0.95 27.86
CA SER A 168 -2.57 -0.34 28.38
C SER A 168 -2.33 0.97 29.14
N GLN A 169 -1.13 1.17 29.69
CA GLN A 169 -0.74 2.42 30.35
C GLN A 169 -0.58 3.59 29.38
N GLN A 170 0.13 3.40 28.26
CA GLN A 170 0.27 4.42 27.22
C GLN A 170 -1.08 4.75 26.55
N GLN A 171 -1.94 3.75 26.36
CA GLN A 171 -3.30 3.97 25.84
C GLN A 171 -4.17 4.80 26.79
N ASN A 172 -4.03 4.58 28.10
CA ASN A 172 -4.77 5.31 29.13
C ASN A 172 -4.24 6.75 29.30
N GLU A 173 -2.93 6.97 29.29
CA GLU A 173 -2.33 8.31 29.39
C GLU A 173 -2.73 9.21 28.20
N ILE A 174 -2.73 8.66 26.98
CA ILE A 174 -3.17 9.37 25.77
C ILE A 174 -4.70 9.58 25.76
N SER A 175 -5.47 8.64 26.29
CA SER A 175 -6.93 8.82 26.41
C SER A 175 -7.29 9.87 27.47
N SER A 176 -6.56 9.92 28.59
CA SER A 176 -6.74 10.95 29.62
C SER A 176 -6.29 12.34 29.16
N SER A 177 -5.20 12.45 28.38
CA SER A 177 -4.73 13.74 27.85
C SER A 177 -5.60 14.27 26.70
N LEU A 178 -6.25 13.40 25.92
CA LEU A 178 -7.21 13.79 24.89
C LEU A 178 -8.63 14.05 25.46
N GLN A 179 -9.01 13.44 26.59
CA GLN A 179 -10.30 13.71 27.27
C GLN A 179 -10.23 14.94 28.17
N GLN A 180 -9.07 15.28 28.72
CA GLN A 180 -8.86 16.51 29.47
C GLN A 180 -8.51 17.64 28.49
N GLY A 181 -9.51 18.42 28.08
CA GLY A 181 -9.33 19.68 27.33
C GLY A 181 -8.58 20.79 28.09
N ASN A 182 -7.73 20.44 29.06
CA ASN A 182 -7.03 21.33 30.01
C ASN A 182 -5.51 21.12 30.02
N SER A 183 -4.91 20.61 28.94
CA SER A 183 -3.45 20.75 28.79
C SER A 183 -3.13 22.22 28.46
N PRO A 184 -2.14 22.85 29.14
CA PRO A 184 -1.71 24.20 28.77
C PRO A 184 -1.31 24.21 27.29
N ALA A 185 -1.59 25.31 26.60
CA ALA A 185 -1.20 25.47 25.21
C ALA A 185 0.31 25.15 25.08
N PRO A 186 0.70 24.22 24.19
CA PRO A 186 2.11 23.95 23.98
C PRO A 186 2.82 25.26 23.61
N PRO A 187 4.11 25.43 23.97
CA PRO A 187 4.85 26.62 23.59
C PRO A 187 4.77 26.83 22.07
N PRO A 188 4.78 28.09 21.59
CA PRO A 188 4.70 28.38 20.17
C PRO A 188 5.74 27.55 19.41
N ILE A 189 5.28 26.81 18.41
CA ILE A 189 6.19 26.03 17.57
C ILE A 189 7.04 27.03 16.78
N GLU A 190 8.35 27.03 17.04
CA GLU A 190 9.27 27.90 16.30
C GLU A 190 9.34 27.43 14.84
N VAL A 191 8.84 28.30 13.96
CA VAL A 191 9.00 28.18 12.52
C VAL A 191 10.21 29.01 12.13
N SER A 192 11.22 28.36 11.57
CA SER A 192 12.44 29.02 11.15
C SER A 192 12.58 28.96 9.63
N ALA A 193 12.94 30.10 9.04
CA ALA A 193 13.38 30.15 7.64
C ALA A 193 14.71 29.38 7.51
N LEU A 194 14.85 28.59 6.45
CA LEU A 194 16.15 27.99 6.12
C LEU A 194 17.12 29.06 5.61
N PRO A 195 18.42 28.97 5.94
CA PRO A 195 19.40 29.96 5.48
C PRO A 195 19.45 30.05 3.94
N PRO A 196 19.66 31.25 3.36
CA PRO A 196 19.56 31.49 1.92
C PRO A 196 20.56 30.69 1.07
N ASN A 197 21.69 30.27 1.65
CA ASN A 197 22.73 29.49 0.95
C ASN A 197 22.39 27.98 0.85
N PHE A 198 21.21 27.55 1.28
CA PHE A 198 20.73 26.16 1.16
C PHE A 198 20.24 25.79 -0.24
N GLY A 199 20.07 26.76 -1.15
CA GLY A 199 19.50 26.55 -2.47
C GLY A 199 20.25 25.56 -3.36
N THR A 200 21.57 25.41 -3.16
CA THR A 200 22.47 24.58 -3.98
C THR A 200 22.77 23.19 -3.41
N MET A 201 22.36 22.88 -2.18
CA MET A 201 22.57 21.57 -1.58
C MET A 201 21.39 20.64 -1.88
N ILE A 202 21.69 19.38 -2.20
CA ILE A 202 20.69 18.31 -2.28
C ILE A 202 19.91 18.31 -0.96
N PHE A 203 18.59 18.48 -1.03
CA PHE A 203 17.75 18.49 0.16
C PHE A 203 17.80 17.08 0.78
N PRO A 204 18.39 16.88 1.98
CA PRO A 204 18.64 15.53 2.51
C PRO A 204 17.37 14.70 2.68
N ALA A 205 16.22 15.36 2.84
CA ALA A 205 14.94 14.66 2.88
C ALA A 205 14.52 14.12 1.51
N GLU A 206 14.67 14.91 0.45
CA GLU A 206 14.32 14.47 -0.90
C GLU A 206 15.23 13.32 -1.33
N GLU A 207 16.53 13.39 -1.03
CA GLU A 207 17.46 12.27 -1.25
C GLU A 207 17.05 11.03 -0.46
N ARG A 208 16.69 11.17 0.82
CA ARG A 208 16.19 10.07 1.65
C ARG A 208 14.95 9.43 1.04
N PHE A 209 13.91 10.22 0.73
CA PHE A 209 12.68 9.71 0.13
C PHE A 209 12.94 9.04 -1.22
N THR A 210 13.74 9.67 -2.08
CA THR A 210 14.11 9.11 -3.39
C THR A 210 14.82 7.78 -3.24
N SER A 211 15.87 7.72 -2.42
CA SER A 211 16.68 6.52 -2.20
C SER A 211 15.86 5.38 -1.59
N GLU A 212 14.97 5.74 -0.66
CA GLU A 212 14.03 4.82 -0.02
C GLU A 212 13.16 4.09 -1.06
N PHE A 213 12.54 4.82 -1.99
CA PHE A 213 11.73 4.24 -3.06
C PHE A 213 12.57 3.52 -4.12
N VAL A 214 13.74 4.06 -4.48
CA VAL A 214 14.66 3.40 -5.43
C VAL A 214 15.04 2.00 -4.94
N ASN A 215 15.41 1.89 -3.66
CA ASN A 215 15.78 0.61 -3.03
C ASN A 215 14.58 -0.34 -2.93
N TYR A 216 13.44 0.15 -2.43
CA TYR A 216 12.24 -0.67 -2.23
C TYR A 216 11.74 -1.30 -3.55
N LEU A 217 11.83 -0.57 -4.65
CA LEU A 217 11.31 -0.98 -5.95
C LEU A 217 12.34 -1.62 -6.88
N ASN A 218 13.61 -1.65 -6.44
CA ASN A 218 14.73 -2.08 -7.26
C ASN A 218 14.83 -1.27 -8.58
N LEU A 219 14.73 0.07 -8.49
CA LEU A 219 14.91 0.98 -9.62
C LEU A 219 16.40 1.23 -9.92
N PRO A 220 16.76 1.63 -11.15
CA PRO A 220 18.12 2.03 -11.47
C PRO A 220 18.59 3.21 -10.59
N PRO A 221 19.85 3.19 -10.08
CA PRO A 221 20.34 4.16 -9.12
C PRO A 221 20.63 5.56 -9.70
N THR A 222 20.56 5.75 -11.02
CA THR A 222 21.03 6.97 -11.71
C THR A 222 20.03 8.13 -11.71
N ARG A 223 19.22 8.29 -10.65
CA ARG A 223 18.22 9.39 -10.57
C ARG A 223 18.89 10.65 -9.99
N THR A 224 18.84 11.76 -10.71
CA THR A 224 19.26 13.07 -10.19
C THR A 224 18.30 13.51 -9.09
N ILE A 225 18.83 13.88 -7.93
CA ILE A 225 18.04 14.44 -6.83
C ILE A 225 17.82 15.92 -7.08
N VAL A 226 16.56 16.36 -7.04
CA VAL A 226 16.23 17.78 -7.24
C VAL A 226 16.68 18.64 -6.06
N THR A 227 17.20 19.82 -6.37
CA THR A 227 17.57 20.84 -5.38
C THR A 227 16.34 21.63 -4.90
N ILE A 228 16.52 22.45 -3.86
CA ILE A 228 15.48 23.38 -3.42
C ILE A 228 15.16 24.39 -4.52
N GLU A 229 16.17 24.92 -5.22
CA GLU A 229 15.96 25.88 -6.32
C GLU A 229 15.17 25.26 -7.48
N GLU A 230 15.52 24.04 -7.89
CA GLU A 230 14.79 23.29 -8.92
C GLU A 230 13.35 22.99 -8.49
N THR A 231 13.15 22.68 -7.21
CA THR A 231 11.81 22.51 -6.62
C THR A 231 11.01 23.80 -6.73
N GLN A 232 11.56 24.94 -6.32
CA GLN A 232 10.89 26.24 -6.41
C GLN A 232 10.59 26.61 -7.87
N ASN A 233 11.52 26.36 -8.79
CA ASN A 233 11.32 26.57 -10.23
C ASN A 233 10.16 25.73 -10.79
N THR A 234 10.07 24.48 -10.35
CA THR A 234 8.94 23.59 -10.69
C THR A 234 7.63 24.17 -10.19
N LEU A 235 7.56 24.56 -8.92
CA LEU A 235 6.35 25.13 -8.31
C LEU A 235 5.95 26.47 -8.95
N ARG A 236 6.92 27.30 -9.35
CA ARG A 236 6.68 28.54 -10.10
C ARG A 236 6.08 28.27 -11.47
N THR A 237 6.62 27.28 -12.19
CA THR A 237 6.10 26.85 -13.50
C THR A 237 4.67 26.34 -13.41
N VAL A 238 4.36 25.55 -12.37
CA VAL A 238 2.98 25.10 -12.08
C VAL A 238 2.07 26.29 -11.79
N ALA A 239 2.49 27.22 -10.94
CA ALA A 239 1.69 28.40 -10.61
C ALA A 239 1.40 29.27 -11.84
N GLN A 240 2.38 29.45 -12.72
CA GLN A 240 2.22 30.20 -13.97
C GLN A 240 1.32 29.50 -14.97
N SER A 241 1.42 28.17 -15.09
CA SER A 241 0.64 27.41 -16.09
C SER A 241 -0.79 27.12 -15.67
N THR A 242 -1.06 26.96 -14.37
CA THR A 242 -2.37 26.54 -13.83
C THR A 242 -3.13 27.66 -13.13
N GLY A 243 -2.45 28.74 -12.72
CA GLY A 243 -3.00 29.78 -11.85
C GLY A 243 -3.15 29.37 -10.38
N VAL A 244 -2.85 28.11 -10.04
CA VAL A 244 -2.91 27.59 -8.67
C VAL A 244 -1.52 27.64 -8.05
N LYS A 245 -1.38 28.23 -6.87
CA LYS A 245 -0.09 28.27 -6.15
C LYS A 245 0.09 27.00 -5.30
N PRO A 246 1.03 26.09 -5.65
CA PRO A 246 1.26 24.88 -4.87
C PRO A 246 2.32 25.07 -3.78
N ALA A 247 2.34 24.20 -2.79
CA ALA A 247 3.47 24.01 -1.88
C ALA A 247 3.73 22.51 -1.69
N ILE A 248 5.00 22.16 -1.47
CA ILE A 248 5.40 20.81 -1.08
C ILE A 248 5.66 20.80 0.42
N VAL A 249 5.06 19.84 1.12
CA VAL A 249 5.21 19.66 2.57
C VAL A 249 5.84 18.29 2.82
N TYR A 250 7.11 18.31 3.22
CA TYR A 250 7.81 17.13 3.69
C TYR A 250 7.48 16.90 5.17
N ILE A 251 7.03 15.69 5.52
CA ILE A 251 6.67 15.30 6.89
C ILE A 251 7.48 14.07 7.27
N ARG A 252 8.40 14.20 8.22
CA ARG A 252 9.28 13.09 8.62
C ARG A 252 9.54 13.07 10.11
N PHE A 253 9.94 11.91 10.63
CA PHE A 253 10.52 11.83 11.96
C PHE A 253 12.03 12.05 11.89
N VAL A 254 12.55 12.81 12.84
CA VAL A 254 13.98 13.07 13.02
C VAL A 254 14.40 12.90 14.48
N PRO A 255 15.65 12.55 14.79
CA PRO A 255 16.14 12.54 16.16
C PRO A 255 16.04 13.94 16.79
N LYS A 256 15.61 14.03 18.06
CA LYS A 256 15.51 15.33 18.76
C LYS A 256 16.86 16.06 18.74
N GLY A 257 16.83 17.34 18.35
CA GLY A 257 18.03 18.18 18.27
C GLY A 257 18.94 17.95 17.06
N SER A 258 18.59 17.07 16.10
CA SER A 258 19.40 16.85 14.89
C SER A 258 19.50 18.10 14.00
N PRO A 259 20.66 18.38 13.37
CA PRO A 259 20.78 19.45 12.38
C PRO A 259 20.06 19.07 11.08
N ILE A 260 19.68 20.07 10.28
CA ILE A 260 18.94 19.87 9.03
C ILE A 260 19.78 19.17 7.93
N ASP A 261 21.11 19.36 7.96
CA ASP A 261 22.05 18.88 6.94
C ASP A 261 22.46 17.41 7.13
N ARG A 262 21.97 16.75 8.18
CA ARG A 262 22.30 15.35 8.40
C ARG A 262 21.37 14.48 7.58
N ALA A 263 21.88 13.90 6.51
CA ALA A 263 21.27 12.72 5.90
C ALA A 263 21.13 11.66 6.99
N ASP A 264 19.88 11.37 7.40
CA ASP A 264 19.62 10.25 8.29
C ASP A 264 19.86 8.99 7.45
N SER A 265 20.97 8.30 7.68
CA SER A 265 21.46 7.18 6.85
C SER A 265 20.59 5.92 6.96
N SER A 266 19.43 6.00 7.62
CA SER A 266 18.55 4.87 7.88
C SER A 266 17.19 5.08 7.21
N SER A 267 16.88 4.23 6.21
CA SER A 267 15.55 4.20 5.58
C SER A 267 14.47 3.81 6.59
N SER A 268 13.35 4.54 6.60
CA SER A 268 12.18 4.26 7.43
C SER A 268 11.59 2.88 7.15
N ILE A 269 11.62 2.45 5.89
CA ILE A 269 11.17 1.14 5.40
C ILE A 269 12.08 0.02 5.89
N LEU A 270 13.38 0.28 6.01
CA LEU A 270 14.38 -0.76 6.32
C LEU A 270 14.67 -0.90 7.82
N ARG A 271 14.16 -0.01 8.69
CA ARG A 271 14.35 -0.11 10.15
C ARG A 271 13.68 -1.34 10.75
N VAL A 272 14.45 -2.38 11.04
CA VAL A 272 14.05 -3.45 11.98
C VAL A 272 13.74 -2.80 13.33
N GLU A 273 12.69 -3.26 13.99
CA GLU A 273 12.02 -2.72 15.19
C GLU A 273 12.97 -2.37 16.37
N GLN A 274 14.24 -2.80 16.32
CA GLN A 274 15.26 -2.65 17.36
C GLN A 274 16.20 -1.43 17.20
N GLN A 275 16.05 -0.60 16.16
CA GLN A 275 16.89 0.60 15.92
C GLN A 275 16.11 1.92 15.84
N ILE A 276 15.00 2.06 16.56
CA ILE A 276 14.33 3.37 16.72
C ILE A 276 15.19 4.20 17.69
N PRO A 277 15.71 5.39 17.30
CA PRO A 277 16.41 6.29 18.21
C PRO A 277 15.54 6.56 19.45
N ALA A 278 16.16 6.65 20.63
CA ALA A 278 15.45 6.72 21.91
C ALA A 278 14.56 7.98 22.11
N SER A 279 14.48 8.88 21.12
CA SER A 279 13.64 10.08 21.14
C SER A 279 13.61 10.75 19.76
N GLU A 280 12.49 10.64 19.04
CA GLU A 280 12.25 11.29 17.73
C GLU A 280 11.21 12.40 17.87
N GLU A 281 11.18 13.33 16.93
CA GLU A 281 10.11 14.33 16.79
C GLU A 281 9.72 14.49 15.32
N LEU A 282 8.48 14.90 15.10
CA LEU A 282 7.97 15.23 13.78
C LEU A 282 8.59 16.54 13.31
N GLU A 283 9.02 16.55 12.06
CA GLU A 283 9.56 17.70 11.37
C GLU A 283 8.78 17.95 10.08
N LEU A 284 8.42 19.21 9.88
CA LEU A 284 7.84 19.74 8.66
C LEU A 284 8.88 20.57 7.93
N VAL A 285 9.05 20.32 6.63
CA VAL A 285 9.77 21.24 5.73
C VAL A 285 8.85 21.63 4.59
N VAL A 286 8.67 22.93 4.40
CA VAL A 286 7.76 23.49 3.39
C VAL A 286 8.55 24.25 2.34
N ILE A 287 8.31 23.90 1.08
CA ILE A 287 8.86 24.61 -0.07
C ILE A 287 7.69 25.21 -0.86
N THR A 288 7.76 26.52 -1.10
CA THR A 288 6.78 27.31 -1.88
C THR A 288 7.47 27.90 -3.11
N PRO A 289 6.71 28.36 -4.13
CA PRO A 289 7.29 28.92 -5.35
C PRO A 289 8.30 30.04 -5.06
N GLU A 290 7.96 30.89 -4.08
CA GLU A 290 8.78 32.03 -3.66
C GLU A 290 9.01 32.04 -2.15
N GLY A 291 10.04 32.77 -1.72
CA GLY A 291 10.42 32.93 -0.31
C GLY A 291 11.33 31.82 0.20
N ALA A 292 11.87 32.01 1.40
CA ALA A 292 12.70 30.99 2.03
C ALA A 292 11.86 29.74 2.38
N PRO A 293 12.40 28.52 2.24
CA PRO A 293 11.78 27.32 2.76
C PRO A 293 11.59 27.42 4.27
N LEU A 294 10.55 26.79 4.77
CA LEU A 294 10.18 26.81 6.18
C LEU A 294 10.51 25.47 6.83
N ARG A 295 10.90 25.52 8.10
CA ARG A 295 11.08 24.34 8.93
C ARG A 295 10.36 24.53 10.24
N ALA A 296 9.59 23.51 10.64
CA ALA A 296 8.98 23.43 11.96
C ALA A 296 9.30 22.07 12.58
N ARG A 297 9.74 22.06 13.84
CA ARG A 297 9.84 20.84 14.65
C ARG A 297 8.72 20.82 15.66
N ILE A 298 8.12 19.67 15.86
CA ILE A 298 6.93 19.54 16.70
C ILE A 298 7.32 18.75 17.95
N PRO A 299 7.56 19.39 19.10
CA PRO A 299 7.89 18.67 20.32
C PRO A 299 6.78 17.67 20.70
N GLN A 300 7.15 16.65 21.48
CA GLN A 300 6.20 15.65 22.00
C GLN A 300 5.47 14.83 20.91
N THR A 301 6.05 14.74 19.73
CA THR A 301 5.54 13.91 18.62
C THR A 301 6.47 12.74 18.33
N ASP A 302 6.82 11.99 19.38
CA ASP A 302 7.52 10.72 19.22
C ASP A 302 6.70 9.80 18.30
N ARG A 303 7.39 9.00 17.48
CA ARG A 303 6.77 8.18 16.43
C ARG A 303 5.58 7.36 16.92
N ALA A 304 5.72 6.70 18.07
CA ALA A 304 4.65 5.90 18.66
C ALA A 304 3.37 6.70 18.98
N VAL A 305 3.53 7.94 19.45
CA VAL A 305 2.40 8.83 19.81
C VAL A 305 1.63 9.23 18.55
N VAL A 306 2.34 9.71 17.54
CA VAL A 306 1.73 10.10 16.26
C VAL A 306 1.06 8.91 15.60
N MET A 307 1.73 7.75 15.57
CA MET A 307 1.20 6.52 14.99
C MET A 307 -0.08 6.04 15.67
N SER A 308 -0.13 6.10 17.01
CA SER A 308 -1.35 5.77 17.76
C SER A 308 -2.50 6.70 17.39
N ALA A 309 -2.25 8.02 17.28
CA ALA A 309 -3.25 8.99 16.87
C ALA A 309 -3.77 8.73 15.44
N VAL A 310 -2.88 8.45 14.49
CA VAL A 310 -3.24 8.12 13.10
C VAL A 310 -4.11 6.86 13.03
N GLN A 311 -3.72 5.78 13.72
CA GLN A 311 -4.49 4.54 13.74
C GLN A 311 -5.89 4.75 14.34
N ARG A 312 -5.98 5.43 15.49
CA ARG A 312 -7.26 5.75 16.12
C ARG A 312 -8.12 6.62 15.20
N PHE A 313 -7.54 7.62 14.55
CA PHE A 313 -8.29 8.50 13.64
C PHE A 313 -8.92 7.70 12.50
N ARG A 314 -8.16 6.82 11.86
CA ARG A 314 -8.67 5.93 10.81
C ARG A 314 -9.75 4.98 11.32
N ASN A 315 -9.58 4.43 12.53
CA ASN A 315 -10.60 3.57 13.14
C ASN A 315 -11.91 4.32 13.41
N GLU A 316 -11.84 5.57 13.91
CA GLU A 316 -13.05 6.39 14.11
C GLU A 316 -13.77 6.65 12.79
N LEU A 317 -13.02 6.98 11.72
CA LEU A 317 -13.60 7.26 10.41
C LEU A 317 -14.23 6.03 9.74
N THR A 318 -13.63 4.85 9.92
CA THR A 318 -14.03 3.64 9.18
C THR A 318 -15.06 2.78 9.92
N ASN A 319 -15.21 2.96 11.23
CA ASN A 319 -16.16 2.21 12.05
C ASN A 319 -17.62 2.50 11.64
N PRO A 320 -18.37 1.51 11.11
CA PRO A 320 -19.76 1.69 10.68
C PRO A 320 -20.68 2.28 11.75
N VAL A 321 -20.48 1.90 13.01
CA VAL A 321 -21.30 2.35 14.14
C VAL A 321 -21.02 3.81 14.50
N LYS A 322 -19.91 4.39 14.03
CA LYS A 322 -19.53 5.78 14.36
C LYS A 322 -19.75 6.77 13.23
N ARG A 323 -20.17 6.32 12.03
CA ARG A 323 -20.35 7.17 10.83
C ARG A 323 -21.42 8.25 10.96
N HIS A 324 -22.29 8.15 11.96
CA HIS A 324 -23.31 9.16 12.27
C HIS A 324 -22.88 10.09 13.44
N THR A 325 -21.62 10.03 13.85
CA THR A 325 -21.08 10.81 14.97
C THR A 325 -19.92 11.68 14.49
N HIS A 326 -19.49 12.61 15.36
CA HIS A 326 -18.30 13.43 15.14
C HIS A 326 -17.13 13.01 16.05
N SER A 327 -17.09 11.76 16.51
CA SER A 327 -16.08 11.27 17.46
C SER A 327 -14.66 11.29 16.90
N TYR A 328 -14.50 11.39 15.57
CA TYR A 328 -13.21 11.55 14.90
C TYR A 328 -12.60 12.95 15.08
N LEU A 329 -13.39 13.99 15.43
CA LEU A 329 -12.93 15.38 15.44
C LEU A 329 -11.75 15.65 16.38
N PRO A 330 -11.71 15.15 17.64
CA PRO A 330 -10.56 15.38 18.52
C PRO A 330 -9.23 14.88 17.94
N LEU A 331 -9.25 13.73 17.26
CA LEU A 331 -8.07 13.15 16.61
C LEU A 331 -7.71 13.92 15.33
N ALA A 332 -8.71 14.32 14.53
CA ALA A 332 -8.53 15.17 13.36
C ALA A 332 -7.86 16.50 13.73
N GLN A 333 -8.30 17.10 14.84
CA GLN A 333 -7.74 18.35 15.38
C GLN A 333 -6.32 18.14 15.91
N GLN A 334 -6.07 17.09 16.67
CA GLN A 334 -4.71 16.82 17.16
C GLN A 334 -3.70 16.65 16.02
N LEU A 335 -4.08 15.91 14.98
CA LEU A 335 -3.23 15.73 13.80
C LEU A 335 -3.08 17.03 13.01
N TYR A 336 -4.13 17.85 12.90
CA TYR A 336 -4.05 19.18 12.29
C TYR A 336 -3.04 20.09 13.02
N ARG A 337 -3.10 20.13 14.36
CA ARG A 337 -2.18 20.91 15.19
C ARG A 337 -0.72 20.51 14.99
N TRP A 338 -0.45 19.23 14.75
CA TRP A 338 0.91 18.76 14.50
C TRP A 338 1.39 18.99 13.07
N MET A 339 0.50 18.87 12.08
CA MET A 339 0.91 18.74 10.66
C MET A 339 0.62 19.96 9.80
N VAL A 340 -0.26 20.86 10.24
CA VAL A 340 -0.75 21.99 9.41
C VAL A 340 -0.69 23.31 10.15
N GLU A 341 -1.22 23.39 11.38
CA GLU A 341 -1.25 24.62 12.18
C GLU A 341 0.11 25.35 12.23
N PRO A 342 1.27 24.68 12.40
CA PRO A 342 2.55 25.37 12.52
C PRO A 342 2.96 26.13 11.25
N ILE A 343 2.45 25.72 10.09
CA ILE A 343 2.84 26.29 8.79
C ILE A 343 1.72 27.11 8.16
N GLU A 344 0.53 27.13 8.76
CA GLU A 344 -0.68 27.69 8.15
C GLU A 344 -0.57 29.19 7.87
N ILE A 345 -0.05 29.99 8.81
CA ILE A 345 0.07 31.45 8.67
C ILE A 345 0.88 31.80 7.42
N GLU A 346 2.00 31.10 7.21
CA GLU A 346 2.86 31.30 6.05
C GLU A 346 2.20 30.83 4.74
N LEU A 347 1.51 29.68 4.77
CA LEU A 347 0.77 29.19 3.60
C LEU A 347 -0.31 30.19 3.16
N GLN A 348 -1.04 30.77 4.12
CA GLN A 348 -2.05 31.79 3.86
C GLN A 348 -1.43 33.10 3.35
N ALA A 349 -0.37 33.59 3.99
CA ALA A 349 0.34 34.81 3.58
C ALA A 349 0.88 34.72 2.15
N ARG A 350 1.30 33.53 1.72
CA ARG A 350 1.80 33.27 0.34
C ARG A 350 0.68 32.94 -0.65
N GLY A 351 -0.57 32.82 -0.20
CA GLY A 351 -1.74 32.51 -1.02
C GLY A 351 -1.68 31.10 -1.63
N ILE A 352 -1.13 30.14 -0.90
CA ILE A 352 -1.06 28.73 -1.32
C ILE A 352 -2.47 28.15 -1.41
N GLN A 353 -2.72 27.34 -2.43
CA GLN A 353 -4.02 26.73 -2.73
C GLN A 353 -3.94 25.21 -2.90
N ASN A 354 -2.75 24.67 -3.16
CA ASN A 354 -2.51 23.23 -3.29
C ASN A 354 -1.38 22.79 -2.36
N LEU A 355 -1.58 21.69 -1.64
CA LEU A 355 -0.58 21.08 -0.77
C LEU A 355 -0.26 19.66 -1.24
N SER A 356 1.00 19.43 -1.59
CA SER A 356 1.51 18.12 -1.98
C SER A 356 2.39 17.55 -0.87
N PHE A 357 1.95 16.47 -0.25
CA PHE A 357 2.63 15.86 0.88
C PHE A 357 3.63 14.79 0.45
N ILE A 358 4.85 14.88 0.96
CA ILE A 358 5.87 13.84 0.90
C ILE A 358 6.12 13.40 2.34
N SER A 359 5.73 12.19 2.70
CA SER A 359 5.69 11.78 4.10
C SER A 359 6.47 10.50 4.36
N ASP A 360 7.00 10.37 5.57
CA ASP A 360 7.56 9.10 6.09
C ASP A 360 6.54 7.97 5.94
N ALA A 361 7.09 6.74 5.89
CA ALA A 361 6.29 5.52 6.00
C ALA A 361 5.25 5.66 7.12
N TRP A 362 4.06 5.10 6.89
CA TRP A 362 2.88 5.15 7.77
C TRP A 362 2.10 6.48 7.85
N LEU A 363 2.79 7.63 7.83
CA LEU A 363 2.13 8.94 7.75
C LEU A 363 1.40 9.12 6.41
N ARG A 364 1.85 8.40 5.38
CA ARG A 364 1.18 8.31 4.09
C ARG A 364 -0.24 7.76 4.18
N SER A 365 -0.65 7.09 5.25
CA SER A 365 -2.03 6.57 5.39
C SER A 365 -3.04 7.58 5.97
N ILE A 366 -2.58 8.80 6.29
CA ILE A 366 -3.41 9.84 6.89
C ILE A 366 -4.37 10.41 5.82
N PRO A 367 -5.68 10.47 6.09
CA PRO A 367 -6.62 11.18 5.24
C PRO A 367 -6.46 12.69 5.45
N MET A 368 -5.42 13.28 4.84
CA MET A 368 -5.05 14.70 5.02
C MET A 368 -6.23 15.65 4.79
N ALA A 369 -7.09 15.34 3.81
CA ALA A 369 -8.31 16.09 3.51
C ALA A 369 -9.24 16.26 4.73
N ALA A 370 -9.25 15.28 5.65
CA ALA A 370 -10.12 15.25 6.83
C ALA A 370 -9.47 15.77 8.12
N LEU A 371 -8.24 16.30 8.06
CA LEU A 371 -7.69 17.06 9.18
C LEU A 371 -8.53 18.32 9.39
N HIS A 372 -8.72 18.74 10.64
CA HIS A 372 -9.72 19.75 11.00
C HIS A 372 -9.15 20.74 12.01
N ASP A 373 -9.27 22.04 11.79
CA ASP A 373 -8.70 23.07 12.69
C ASP A 373 -9.60 23.46 13.88
N GLY A 374 -10.81 22.90 13.92
CA GLY A 374 -11.85 23.25 14.89
C GLY A 374 -13.00 24.06 14.28
N LYS A 375 -12.82 24.59 13.07
CA LYS A 375 -13.82 25.33 12.29
C LYS A 375 -14.19 24.63 10.99
N GLY A 376 -13.22 24.04 10.29
CA GLY A 376 -13.43 23.33 9.03
C GLY A 376 -12.28 22.39 8.66
N PHE A 377 -12.53 21.54 7.67
CA PHE A 377 -11.58 20.57 7.17
C PHE A 377 -10.49 21.21 6.31
N LEU A 378 -9.33 20.54 6.19
CA LEU A 378 -8.22 20.99 5.35
C LEU A 378 -8.65 21.13 3.88
N VAL A 379 -9.46 20.20 3.40
CA VAL A 379 -9.98 20.16 2.01
C VAL A 379 -10.82 21.40 1.64
N GLU A 380 -11.40 22.09 2.62
CA GLU A 380 -12.15 23.32 2.39
C GLU A 380 -11.27 24.49 1.99
N ARG A 381 -9.98 24.45 2.40
CA ARG A 381 -8.99 25.50 2.13
C ARG A 381 -8.01 25.15 1.02
N TYR A 382 -7.57 23.90 0.95
CA TYR A 382 -6.51 23.47 0.04
C TYR A 382 -6.92 22.23 -0.74
N SER A 383 -6.55 22.17 -2.03
CA SER A 383 -6.48 20.88 -2.71
C SER A 383 -5.28 20.11 -2.20
N VAL A 384 -5.45 18.80 -2.02
CA VAL A 384 -4.42 17.96 -1.40
C VAL A 384 -3.97 16.84 -2.34
N GLY A 385 -2.67 16.63 -2.39
CA GLY A 385 -2.03 15.53 -3.12
C GLY A 385 -0.93 14.89 -2.29
N SER A 386 -0.38 13.79 -2.78
CA SER A 386 0.79 13.15 -2.20
C SER A 386 1.71 12.63 -3.27
N MET A 387 3.00 12.58 -2.98
CA MET A 387 3.97 11.97 -3.88
C MET A 387 5.00 11.15 -3.10
N PRO A 388 5.54 10.06 -3.69
CA PRO A 388 6.63 9.31 -3.09
C PRO A 388 7.87 10.19 -2.85
N SER A 389 8.23 10.95 -3.88
CA SER A 389 9.36 11.87 -3.92
C SER A 389 9.14 12.80 -5.13
N LEU A 390 9.68 14.01 -5.06
CA LEU A 390 9.61 14.94 -6.19
C LEU A 390 10.53 14.48 -7.34
N SER A 391 11.75 14.03 -7.03
CA SER A 391 12.74 13.51 -7.98
C SER A 391 12.25 12.26 -8.75
N LEU A 392 11.29 11.54 -8.19
CA LEU A 392 10.68 10.37 -8.84
C LEU A 392 9.37 10.69 -9.58
N THR A 393 8.86 11.92 -9.49
CA THR A 393 7.57 12.32 -10.04
C THR A 393 7.77 13.13 -11.33
N ASP A 394 7.09 12.75 -12.40
CA ASP A 394 7.02 13.57 -13.61
C ASP A 394 6.08 14.76 -13.38
N THR A 395 6.67 15.93 -13.17
CA THR A 395 5.98 17.20 -12.90
C THR A 395 5.63 17.99 -14.15
N THR A 396 5.83 17.43 -15.34
CA THR A 396 5.45 18.11 -16.59
C THR A 396 3.94 18.37 -16.61
N ALA A 397 3.57 19.53 -17.15
CA ALA A 397 2.17 19.94 -17.22
C ALA A 397 1.33 18.91 -17.98
N ALA A 398 0.24 18.47 -17.38
CA ALA A 398 -0.69 17.51 -17.95
C ALA A 398 -1.81 18.25 -18.72
N ASN A 399 -1.97 18.00 -20.02
CA ASN A 399 -3.17 18.42 -20.73
C ASN A 399 -4.22 17.30 -20.70
N PHE A 400 -4.90 17.15 -19.56
CA PHE A 400 -5.91 16.10 -19.37
C PHE A 400 -7.28 16.44 -19.98
N LYS A 401 -7.59 17.73 -20.23
CA LYS A 401 -8.93 18.20 -20.66
C LYS A 401 -9.38 17.64 -22.01
N ASN A 402 -8.43 17.38 -22.92
CA ASN A 402 -8.71 16.82 -24.25
C ASN A 402 -8.36 15.33 -24.37
N THR A 403 -8.13 14.65 -23.25
CA THR A 403 -7.80 13.22 -23.27
C THR A 403 -9.05 12.36 -23.32
N GLN A 404 -8.92 11.15 -23.87
CA GLN A 404 -9.99 10.17 -23.81
C GLN A 404 -9.88 9.29 -22.56
N VAL A 405 -11.04 8.86 -22.06
CA VAL A 405 -11.16 7.92 -20.94
C VAL A 405 -11.41 6.51 -21.44
N LEU A 406 -10.63 5.56 -20.93
CA LEU A 406 -10.98 4.14 -20.97
C LEU A 406 -11.56 3.78 -19.60
N ALA A 407 -12.88 3.66 -19.51
CA ALA A 407 -13.56 3.25 -18.29
C ALA A 407 -13.88 1.76 -18.36
N MET A 408 -13.48 0.98 -17.36
CA MET A 408 -13.78 -0.45 -17.33
C MET A 408 -14.16 -0.88 -15.92
N GLY A 409 -15.04 -1.86 -15.79
CA GLY A 409 -15.42 -2.34 -14.46
C GLY A 409 -16.16 -3.67 -14.43
N ALA A 410 -16.18 -4.29 -13.27
CA ALA A 410 -16.95 -5.50 -12.98
C ALA A 410 -17.96 -5.21 -11.87
N SER A 411 -19.21 -5.55 -12.14
CA SER A 411 -20.33 -5.42 -11.20
C SER A 411 -20.75 -6.76 -10.58
N GLU A 412 -20.33 -7.86 -11.21
CA GLU A 412 -20.68 -9.23 -10.85
C GLU A 412 -19.41 -10.05 -10.67
N PHE A 413 -19.42 -10.96 -9.70
CA PHE A 413 -18.27 -11.76 -9.31
C PHE A 413 -18.72 -13.14 -8.84
N ALA A 414 -17.93 -14.18 -9.12
CA ALA A 414 -18.20 -15.53 -8.64
C ALA A 414 -17.97 -15.69 -7.13
N ASP A 415 -16.86 -15.12 -6.62
CA ASP A 415 -16.38 -15.34 -5.26
C ASP A 415 -16.36 -14.06 -4.41
N MET A 416 -17.02 -12.98 -4.85
CA MET A 416 -17.05 -11.69 -4.16
C MET A 416 -18.45 -11.08 -4.19
N SER A 417 -18.72 -10.14 -3.28
CA SER A 417 -19.99 -9.41 -3.28
C SER A 417 -20.15 -8.58 -4.56
N PRO A 418 -21.37 -8.51 -5.13
CA PRO A 418 -21.63 -7.68 -6.32
C PRO A 418 -21.43 -6.19 -6.01
N LEU A 419 -21.11 -5.42 -7.05
CA LEU A 419 -20.95 -3.97 -7.04
C LEU A 419 -21.94 -3.35 -8.05
N PRO A 420 -23.25 -3.30 -7.75
CA PRO A 420 -24.26 -2.83 -8.68
C PRO A 420 -24.05 -1.38 -9.15
N ALA A 421 -23.37 -0.52 -8.37
CA ALA A 421 -23.15 0.88 -8.76
C ALA A 421 -22.20 0.99 -9.97
N VAL A 422 -21.33 -0.01 -10.19
CA VAL A 422 -20.42 -0.06 -11.34
C VAL A 422 -21.16 -0.04 -12.68
N LYS A 423 -22.37 -0.62 -12.74
CA LYS A 423 -23.24 -0.57 -13.93
C LYS A 423 -23.68 0.85 -14.29
N ILE A 424 -23.65 1.77 -13.33
CA ILE A 424 -23.97 3.18 -13.50
C ILE A 424 -22.69 4.01 -13.65
N GLU A 425 -21.67 3.78 -12.80
CA GLU A 425 -20.43 4.56 -12.72
C GLU A 425 -19.67 4.60 -14.05
N VAL A 426 -19.38 3.42 -14.60
CA VAL A 426 -18.55 3.27 -15.81
C VAL A 426 -19.15 4.01 -17.02
N PRO A 427 -20.42 3.78 -17.40
CA PRO A 427 -21.04 4.51 -18.51
C PRO A 427 -21.30 5.99 -18.19
N ALA A 428 -21.56 6.35 -16.92
CA ALA A 428 -21.72 7.73 -16.52
C ALA A 428 -20.43 8.54 -16.72
N ILE A 429 -19.26 7.92 -16.57
CA ILE A 429 -17.96 8.54 -16.84
C ILE A 429 -17.70 8.63 -18.35
N ALA A 430 -17.74 7.50 -19.06
CA ALA A 430 -17.49 7.46 -20.50
C ALA A 430 -18.50 6.54 -21.20
N PRO A 431 -19.10 6.95 -22.33
CA PRO A 431 -18.86 8.18 -23.07
C PRO A 431 -19.71 9.39 -22.62
N GLN A 432 -20.50 9.27 -21.54
CA GLN A 432 -21.50 10.29 -21.18
C GLN A 432 -20.86 11.59 -20.65
N GLU A 433 -20.05 11.51 -19.58
CA GLU A 433 -19.40 12.69 -18.99
C GLU A 433 -18.07 13.01 -19.65
N TRP A 434 -17.44 12.09 -20.38
CA TRP A 434 -16.14 12.33 -20.99
C TRP A 434 -16.01 11.53 -22.30
N PRO A 435 -15.36 12.08 -23.36
CA PRO A 435 -15.07 11.30 -24.56
C PRO A 435 -14.24 10.07 -24.23
N GLY A 436 -14.63 8.90 -24.74
CA GLY A 436 -13.97 7.66 -24.39
C GLY A 436 -14.76 6.40 -24.73
N LYS A 437 -14.33 5.29 -24.15
CA LYS A 437 -15.00 3.98 -24.26
C LYS A 437 -15.24 3.39 -22.87
N SER A 438 -16.30 2.61 -22.75
CA SER A 438 -16.63 1.84 -21.56
C SER A 438 -16.75 0.35 -21.84
N PHE A 439 -16.33 -0.49 -20.88
CA PHE A 439 -16.47 -1.94 -20.92
C PHE A 439 -16.87 -2.49 -19.55
N LEU A 440 -17.85 -3.40 -19.52
CA LEU A 440 -18.37 -3.98 -18.29
C LEU A 440 -18.21 -5.49 -18.28
N ASN A 441 -18.07 -6.08 -17.09
CA ASN A 441 -18.14 -7.52 -16.83
C ASN A 441 -17.32 -8.33 -17.84
N GLU A 442 -17.93 -9.13 -18.71
CA GLU A 442 -17.28 -10.01 -19.68
C GLU A 442 -16.30 -9.28 -20.62
N ASP A 443 -16.50 -7.98 -20.84
CA ASP A 443 -15.61 -7.15 -21.64
C ASP A 443 -14.50 -6.48 -20.80
N PHE A 444 -14.58 -6.54 -19.46
CA PHE A 444 -13.55 -6.07 -18.53
C PHE A 444 -12.48 -7.14 -18.26
N THR A 445 -11.77 -7.52 -19.33
CA THR A 445 -10.68 -8.50 -19.28
C THR A 445 -9.31 -7.87 -19.41
N LEU A 446 -8.27 -8.58 -18.95
CA LEU A 446 -6.88 -8.12 -19.13
C LEU A 446 -6.52 -7.97 -20.60
N ALA A 447 -6.99 -8.90 -21.44
CA ALA A 447 -6.75 -8.89 -22.87
C ALA A 447 -7.37 -7.65 -23.53
N ASN A 448 -8.64 -7.33 -23.22
CA ASN A 448 -9.29 -6.14 -23.77
C ASN A 448 -8.65 -4.85 -23.26
N LEU A 449 -8.30 -4.76 -21.97
CA LEU A 449 -7.58 -3.60 -21.42
C LEU A 449 -6.29 -3.32 -22.19
N LYS A 450 -5.49 -4.36 -22.48
CA LYS A 450 -4.27 -4.24 -23.28
C LYS A 450 -4.57 -3.86 -24.74
N ALA A 451 -5.57 -4.48 -25.35
CA ALA A 451 -5.93 -4.23 -26.75
C ALA A 451 -6.40 -2.78 -26.98
N GLN A 452 -7.29 -2.26 -26.12
CA GLN A 452 -7.75 -0.87 -26.23
C GLN A 452 -6.59 0.12 -26.06
N ARG A 453 -5.67 -0.17 -25.14
CA ARG A 453 -4.49 0.66 -24.89
C ARG A 453 -3.47 0.65 -26.04
N GLN A 454 -3.38 -0.44 -26.79
CA GLN A 454 -2.55 -0.51 -27.99
C GLN A 454 -3.21 0.18 -29.19
N GLY A 455 -4.53 0.08 -29.32
CA GLY A 455 -5.27 0.64 -30.45
C GLY A 455 -5.47 2.15 -30.41
N GLN A 456 -5.45 2.77 -29.22
CA GLN A 456 -5.70 4.20 -29.07
C GLN A 456 -5.06 4.79 -27.81
N ALA A 457 -4.64 6.06 -27.89
CA ALA A 457 -4.16 6.81 -26.75
C ALA A 457 -5.31 7.25 -25.81
N PHE A 458 -5.56 6.44 -24.78
CA PHE A 458 -6.37 6.83 -23.63
C PHE A 458 -5.48 7.50 -22.58
N GLY A 459 -5.58 8.83 -22.46
CA GLY A 459 -4.82 9.58 -21.45
C GLY A 459 -5.35 9.35 -20.03
N MET A 460 -6.57 8.83 -19.89
CA MET A 460 -7.14 8.46 -18.60
C MET A 460 -7.66 7.02 -18.62
N ILE A 461 -7.41 6.30 -17.53
CA ILE A 461 -7.93 4.94 -17.32
C ILE A 461 -8.71 4.96 -16.01
N HIS A 462 -9.94 4.44 -16.03
CA HIS A 462 -10.78 4.28 -14.85
C HIS A 462 -11.13 2.81 -14.68
N LEU A 463 -10.80 2.25 -13.51
CA LEU A 463 -11.09 0.85 -13.16
C LEU A 463 -12.02 0.82 -11.94
N ALA A 464 -13.24 0.33 -12.12
CA ALA A 464 -14.25 0.19 -11.06
C ALA A 464 -14.51 -1.29 -10.73
N THR A 465 -13.99 -1.77 -9.60
CA THR A 465 -14.01 -3.20 -9.25
C THR A 465 -13.55 -3.43 -7.80
N HIS A 466 -13.53 -4.69 -7.35
CA HIS A 466 -12.80 -5.06 -6.14
C HIS A 466 -11.28 -4.99 -6.36
N ALA A 467 -10.59 -4.49 -5.34
CA ALA A 467 -9.16 -4.68 -5.18
C ALA A 467 -8.91 -5.08 -3.74
N ASP A 468 -7.88 -5.89 -3.54
CA ASP A 468 -7.41 -6.22 -2.20
C ASP A 468 -5.91 -5.98 -2.17
N PHE A 469 -5.53 -4.99 -1.36
CA PHE A 469 -4.15 -4.77 -1.01
C PHE A 469 -3.85 -5.52 0.28
N ARG A 470 -2.97 -6.51 0.16
CA ARG A 470 -2.49 -7.33 1.26
C ARG A 470 -1.07 -6.93 1.63
N SER A 471 -0.88 -6.70 2.92
CA SER A 471 0.42 -6.67 3.58
C SER A 471 1.25 -7.90 3.21
N GLY A 472 2.56 -7.72 3.02
CA GLY A 472 3.45 -8.78 2.53
C GLY A 472 3.88 -8.59 1.08
N SER A 473 4.05 -9.73 0.39
CA SER A 473 4.56 -9.73 -0.98
C SER A 473 3.62 -9.02 -1.95
N PRO A 474 4.12 -8.15 -2.85
CA PRO A 474 3.31 -7.51 -3.90
C PRO A 474 2.46 -8.50 -4.71
N SER A 475 2.92 -9.76 -4.88
CA SER A 475 2.16 -10.78 -5.61
C SER A 475 0.85 -11.18 -4.92
N GLN A 476 0.65 -10.89 -3.63
CA GLN A 476 -0.60 -11.17 -2.90
C GLN A 476 -1.66 -10.09 -3.07
N SER A 477 -1.26 -8.90 -3.54
CA SER A 477 -2.16 -7.78 -3.81
C SER A 477 -2.68 -7.83 -5.25
N PHE A 478 -3.97 -7.58 -5.46
CA PHE A 478 -4.57 -7.62 -6.81
C PHE A 478 -5.72 -6.63 -7.04
N ILE A 479 -5.94 -6.30 -8.31
CA ILE A 479 -7.17 -5.73 -8.85
C ILE A 479 -7.95 -6.87 -9.52
N GLN A 480 -9.20 -7.06 -9.15
CA GLN A 480 -10.06 -8.09 -9.74
C GLN A 480 -10.57 -7.62 -11.10
N LEU A 481 -10.14 -8.27 -12.18
CA LEU A 481 -10.76 -8.14 -13.50
C LEU A 481 -11.83 -9.23 -13.63
N TRP A 482 -12.56 -9.27 -14.75
CA TRP A 482 -13.56 -10.31 -14.95
C TRP A 482 -12.97 -11.72 -15.02
N ASP A 483 -11.90 -11.87 -15.81
CA ASP A 483 -11.28 -13.15 -16.12
C ASP A 483 -10.12 -13.51 -15.20
N THR A 484 -9.50 -12.52 -14.56
CA THR A 484 -8.25 -12.72 -13.83
C THR A 484 -8.02 -11.69 -12.73
N LYS A 485 -6.97 -11.92 -11.94
CA LYS A 485 -6.46 -10.97 -10.94
C LYS A 485 -5.22 -10.28 -11.49
N LEU A 486 -5.31 -8.97 -11.76
CA LEU A 486 -4.16 -8.15 -12.11
C LEU A 486 -3.35 -7.87 -10.84
N ARG A 487 -2.22 -8.56 -10.69
CA ARG A 487 -1.37 -8.44 -9.49
C ARG A 487 -0.51 -7.19 -9.54
N LEU A 488 -0.09 -6.74 -8.36
CA LEU A 488 0.65 -5.50 -8.20
C LEU A 488 2.02 -5.51 -8.90
N ASP A 489 2.70 -6.65 -8.93
CA ASP A 489 3.97 -6.87 -9.64
C ASP A 489 3.82 -6.89 -11.17
N GLN A 490 2.61 -7.13 -11.68
CA GLN A 490 2.28 -7.10 -13.10
C GLN A 490 1.97 -5.68 -13.61
N LEU A 491 1.69 -4.71 -12.74
CA LEU A 491 1.36 -3.34 -13.16
C LEU A 491 2.45 -2.70 -14.03
N ARG A 492 3.73 -2.91 -13.71
CA ARG A 492 4.84 -2.37 -14.51
C ARG A 492 4.85 -2.88 -15.95
N GLN A 493 4.28 -4.06 -16.19
CA GLN A 493 4.21 -4.68 -17.52
C GLN A 493 3.04 -4.13 -18.35
N MET A 494 2.20 -3.27 -17.78
CA MET A 494 1.06 -2.68 -18.49
C MET A 494 1.45 -1.53 -19.44
N GLY A 495 2.69 -1.04 -19.37
CA GLY A 495 3.21 -0.05 -20.31
C GLY A 495 2.47 1.29 -20.29
N TRP A 496 2.01 1.74 -19.12
CA TRP A 496 1.20 2.96 -19.00
C TRP A 496 1.96 4.27 -19.23
N HIS A 497 3.28 4.20 -19.42
CA HIS A 497 4.09 5.33 -19.91
C HIS A 497 3.99 5.53 -21.44
N SER A 498 3.42 4.58 -22.21
CA SER A 498 3.33 4.69 -23.67
C SER A 498 2.09 4.00 -24.26
N PRO A 499 1.11 4.75 -24.81
CA PRO A 499 0.99 6.21 -24.71
C PRO A 499 0.80 6.67 -23.26
N GLN A 500 1.31 7.85 -22.89
CA GLN A 500 1.30 8.33 -21.51
C GLN A 500 -0.12 8.32 -20.90
N VAL A 501 -0.27 7.68 -19.74
CA VAL A 501 -1.47 7.80 -18.90
C VAL A 501 -1.26 8.97 -17.95
N GLU A 502 -2.07 10.02 -18.13
CA GLU A 502 -2.07 11.23 -17.33
C GLU A 502 -2.77 10.99 -15.98
N LEU A 503 -3.81 10.14 -15.96
CA LEU A 503 -4.56 9.81 -14.75
C LEU A 503 -5.07 8.35 -14.76
N LEU A 504 -4.72 7.59 -13.73
CA LEU A 504 -5.34 6.32 -13.41
C LEU A 504 -6.29 6.48 -12.21
N VAL A 505 -7.55 6.11 -12.37
CA VAL A 505 -8.52 6.06 -11.27
C VAL A 505 -8.77 4.62 -10.90
N LEU A 506 -8.43 4.26 -9.66
CA LEU A 506 -8.72 2.96 -9.07
C LEU A 506 -9.90 3.10 -8.11
N SER A 507 -11.12 3.04 -8.66
CA SER A 507 -12.38 3.03 -7.92
C SER A 507 -12.59 1.63 -7.32
N ALA A 508 -11.75 1.32 -6.34
CA ALA A 508 -11.64 0.01 -5.72
C ALA A 508 -11.13 0.14 -4.29
N CYS A 509 -11.52 -0.79 -3.42
CA CYS A 509 -11.19 -0.76 -1.99
C CYS A 509 -9.68 -0.90 -1.73
N ARG A 510 -9.17 -0.17 -0.73
CA ARG A 510 -7.79 -0.27 -0.21
C ARG A 510 -6.67 -0.12 -1.25
N THR A 511 -6.86 0.64 -2.31
CA THR A 511 -5.85 0.79 -3.39
C THR A 511 -4.73 1.80 -3.10
N ALA A 512 -4.86 2.64 -2.08
CA ALA A 512 -3.85 3.60 -1.59
C ALA A 512 -3.30 3.23 -0.20
N VAL A 513 -3.69 2.09 0.35
CA VAL A 513 -3.13 1.60 1.61
C VAL A 513 -1.81 0.94 1.30
N GLY A 514 -0.76 1.39 1.97
CA GLY A 514 0.49 0.65 2.10
C GLY A 514 0.78 0.36 3.56
N ASP A 515 1.44 -0.75 3.82
CA ASP A 515 2.22 -0.96 5.04
C ASP A 515 3.71 -0.77 4.71
N ARG A 516 4.59 -1.10 5.66
CA ARG A 516 6.04 -1.10 5.47
C ARG A 516 6.53 -1.91 4.26
N GLU A 517 5.76 -2.90 3.82
CA GLU A 517 6.17 -3.83 2.77
C GLU A 517 5.57 -3.48 1.40
N ALA A 518 4.62 -2.55 1.31
CA ALA A 518 4.19 -1.92 0.05
C ALA A 518 3.56 -0.51 0.21
N GLU A 519 4.44 0.46 0.44
CA GLU A 519 4.18 1.72 1.15
C GLU A 519 3.33 2.81 0.48
N LEU A 520 2.79 2.58 -0.72
CA LEU A 520 1.83 3.48 -1.38
C LEU A 520 0.65 2.74 -2.02
N GLY A 521 0.53 1.43 -1.78
CA GLY A 521 -0.46 0.59 -2.44
C GLY A 521 -0.34 0.60 -3.96
N PHE A 522 -1.44 0.26 -4.64
CA PHE A 522 -1.55 0.31 -6.09
C PHE A 522 -1.34 1.71 -6.67
N GLY A 523 -1.77 2.76 -5.98
CA GLY A 523 -1.67 4.13 -6.51
C GLY A 523 -0.22 4.61 -6.67
N GLY A 524 0.67 4.37 -5.70
CA GLY A 524 2.08 4.73 -5.88
C GLY A 524 2.83 3.82 -6.84
N LEU A 525 2.49 2.54 -6.88
CA LEU A 525 3.08 1.59 -7.82
C LEU A 525 2.61 1.82 -9.26
N ALA A 526 1.39 2.31 -9.45
CA ALA A 526 0.92 2.78 -10.75
C ALA A 526 1.73 3.98 -11.23
N VAL A 527 1.99 4.95 -10.34
CA VAL A 527 2.82 6.12 -10.69
C VAL A 527 4.22 5.66 -11.11
N GLN A 528 4.76 4.68 -10.41
CA GLN A 528 6.06 4.09 -10.76
C GLN A 528 6.02 3.20 -12.02
N ALA A 529 4.87 2.60 -12.32
CA ALA A 529 4.60 1.90 -13.58
C ALA A 529 4.39 2.86 -14.76
N GLY A 530 4.47 4.17 -14.52
CA GLY A 530 4.56 5.19 -15.55
C GLY A 530 3.29 6.01 -15.75
N VAL A 531 2.30 5.95 -14.87
CA VAL A 531 1.21 6.96 -14.88
C VAL A 531 1.70 8.24 -14.21
N LYS A 532 1.25 9.42 -14.65
CA LYS A 532 1.64 10.67 -13.97
C LYS A 532 0.94 10.84 -12.63
N SER A 533 -0.32 10.39 -12.55
CA SER A 533 -1.17 10.57 -11.39
C SER A 533 -2.09 9.36 -11.20
N ALA A 534 -2.37 9.04 -9.94
CA ALA A 534 -3.36 8.04 -9.59
C ALA A 534 -4.33 8.56 -8.53
N VAL A 535 -5.63 8.26 -8.69
CA VAL A 535 -6.64 8.36 -7.62
C VAL A 535 -6.87 6.96 -7.07
N ALA A 536 -6.69 6.80 -5.76
CA ALA A 536 -6.81 5.51 -5.08
C ALA A 536 -7.36 5.69 -3.65
N THR A 537 -7.75 4.60 -2.98
CA THR A 537 -8.53 4.65 -1.73
C THR A 537 -7.81 4.09 -0.50
N LEU A 538 -7.97 4.75 0.66
CA LEU A 538 -7.34 4.38 1.93
C LEU A 538 -8.04 3.25 2.73
N TRP A 539 -9.24 2.84 2.33
CA TRP A 539 -10.03 1.81 3.04
C TRP A 539 -11.12 1.23 2.14
N TYR A 540 -11.94 0.35 2.69
CA TYR A 540 -13.15 -0.13 2.03
C TYR A 540 -14.19 0.98 1.94
N ILE A 541 -14.55 1.34 0.70
CA ILE A 541 -15.49 2.42 0.36
C ILE A 541 -16.90 1.86 0.16
N SER A 542 -17.93 2.71 0.31
CA SER A 542 -19.31 2.36 -0.06
C SER A 542 -19.46 2.44 -1.58
N ASP A 543 -20.19 1.50 -2.16
CA ASP A 543 -20.44 1.43 -3.61
C ASP A 543 -21.15 2.71 -4.09
N GLU A 544 -22.17 3.15 -3.35
CA GLU A 544 -22.97 4.35 -3.63
C GLU A 544 -22.17 5.64 -3.46
N GLY A 545 -21.39 5.74 -2.37
CA GLY A 545 -20.55 6.91 -2.12
C GLY A 545 -19.44 7.06 -3.16
N SER A 546 -18.91 5.94 -3.66
CA SER A 546 -17.88 5.93 -4.71
C SER A 546 -18.44 6.37 -6.05
N LEU A 547 -19.61 5.84 -6.44
CA LEU A 547 -20.35 6.31 -7.60
C LEU A 547 -20.60 7.83 -7.53
N GLY A 548 -21.06 8.33 -6.39
CA GLY A 548 -21.27 9.75 -6.14
C GLY A 548 -20.01 10.58 -6.35
N LEU A 549 -18.91 10.19 -5.70
CA LEU A 549 -17.66 10.92 -5.79
C LEU A 549 -17.03 10.86 -7.18
N MET A 550 -17.09 9.72 -7.88
CA MET A 550 -16.50 9.58 -9.21
C MET A 550 -17.31 10.31 -10.28
N ALA A 551 -18.65 10.25 -10.22
CA ALA A 551 -19.50 11.02 -11.12
C ALA A 551 -19.24 12.52 -10.99
N GLU A 552 -19.08 13.01 -9.75
CA GLU A 552 -18.76 14.42 -9.48
C GLU A 552 -17.31 14.77 -9.85
N PHE A 553 -16.34 13.91 -9.55
CA PHE A 553 -14.93 14.13 -9.88
C PHE A 553 -14.72 14.35 -11.37
N TYR A 554 -15.32 13.51 -12.23
CA TYR A 554 -15.20 13.68 -13.68
C TYR A 554 -15.93 14.94 -14.18
N ALA A 555 -17.04 15.34 -13.57
CA ALA A 555 -17.70 16.61 -13.91
C ALA A 555 -16.79 17.81 -13.57
N GLN A 556 -16.19 17.82 -12.38
CA GLN A 556 -15.28 18.88 -11.92
C GLN A 556 -13.96 18.89 -12.70
N LEU A 557 -13.48 17.73 -13.15
CA LEU A 557 -12.23 17.61 -13.90
C LEU A 557 -12.26 18.35 -15.26
N ARG A 558 -13.44 18.60 -15.83
CA ARG A 558 -13.58 19.36 -17.09
C ARG A 558 -13.08 20.79 -16.96
N THR A 559 -13.36 21.43 -15.84
CA THR A 559 -13.14 22.87 -15.64
C THR A 559 -11.96 23.14 -14.72
N ALA A 560 -11.69 22.25 -13.75
CA ALA A 560 -10.63 22.42 -12.76
C ALA A 560 -9.26 22.76 -13.41
N PRO A 561 -8.48 23.65 -12.78
CA PRO A 561 -7.16 24.01 -13.27
C PRO A 561 -6.13 22.88 -13.08
N ILE A 562 -6.34 22.02 -12.07
CA ILE A 562 -5.48 20.89 -11.74
C ILE A 562 -6.30 19.68 -11.28
N LYS A 563 -5.75 18.46 -11.42
CA LYS A 563 -6.41 17.21 -11.01
C LYS A 563 -6.78 17.18 -9.52
N ALA A 564 -5.91 17.67 -8.64
CA ALA A 564 -6.18 17.70 -7.20
C ALA A 564 -7.34 18.65 -6.83
N GLU A 565 -7.56 19.71 -7.60
CA GLU A 565 -8.68 20.63 -7.38
C GLU A 565 -10.00 19.99 -7.80
N ALA A 566 -10.02 19.22 -8.89
CA ALA A 566 -11.20 18.45 -9.28
C ALA A 566 -11.61 17.46 -8.17
N LEU A 567 -10.65 16.75 -7.57
CA LEU A 567 -10.91 15.85 -6.45
C LEU A 567 -11.42 16.62 -5.23
N ARG A 568 -10.82 17.76 -4.91
CA ARG A 568 -11.25 18.64 -3.82
C ARG A 568 -12.71 19.06 -3.99
N GLN A 569 -13.10 19.52 -5.18
CA GLN A 569 -14.48 19.93 -5.46
C GLN A 569 -15.47 18.78 -5.29
N ALA A 570 -15.14 17.58 -5.75
CA ALA A 570 -15.97 16.41 -5.52
C ALA A 570 -16.11 16.08 -4.02
N GLN A 571 -15.01 16.14 -3.26
CA GLN A 571 -15.04 15.92 -1.81
C GLN A 571 -15.92 16.96 -1.10
N LEU A 572 -15.87 18.23 -1.53
CA LEU A 572 -16.71 19.30 -1.00
C LEU A 572 -18.18 19.11 -1.35
N ALA A 573 -18.49 18.67 -2.56
CA ALA A 573 -19.86 18.41 -2.98
C ALA A 573 -20.50 17.30 -2.12
N LEU A 574 -19.75 16.25 -1.77
CA LEU A 574 -20.20 15.22 -0.81
C LEU A 574 -20.36 15.79 0.60
N LEU A 575 -19.36 16.55 1.09
CA LEU A 575 -19.38 17.19 2.41
C LEU A 575 -20.62 18.11 2.57
N ARG A 576 -20.96 18.86 1.53
CA ARG A 576 -22.07 19.83 1.49
C ARG A 576 -23.42 19.23 1.10
N GLN A 577 -23.47 17.92 0.85
CA GLN A 577 -24.68 17.20 0.43
C GLN A 577 -25.23 17.66 -0.93
N GLU A 578 -24.39 18.24 -1.77
CA GLU A 578 -24.70 18.50 -3.18
C GLU A 578 -24.73 17.18 -3.96
N VAL A 579 -23.89 16.21 -3.54
CA VAL A 579 -23.95 14.81 -3.96
C VAL A 579 -24.66 13.98 -2.90
N ARG A 580 -25.77 13.34 -3.28
CA ARG A 580 -26.63 12.56 -2.37
C ARG A 580 -27.57 11.63 -3.14
N ILE A 581 -28.13 10.64 -2.46
CA ILE A 581 -29.21 9.82 -3.02
C ILE A 581 -30.55 10.32 -2.51
N GLU A 582 -31.49 10.55 -3.42
CA GLU A 582 -32.85 10.99 -3.12
C GLU A 582 -33.82 10.48 -4.19
N GLY A 583 -34.89 9.81 -3.75
CA GLY A 583 -35.95 9.34 -4.65
C GLY A 583 -35.47 8.35 -5.71
N GLY A 584 -34.56 7.43 -5.35
CA GLY A 584 -33.98 6.45 -6.28
C GLY A 584 -33.01 7.05 -7.31
N MET A 585 -32.60 8.31 -7.14
CA MET A 585 -31.68 9.01 -8.02
C MET A 585 -30.43 9.41 -7.24
N LEU A 586 -29.27 9.26 -7.85
CA LEU A 586 -28.07 9.97 -7.44
C LEU A 586 -28.14 11.41 -7.97
N ARG A 587 -28.17 12.38 -7.07
CA ARG A 587 -28.02 13.81 -7.39
C ARG A 587 -26.53 14.15 -7.37
N THR A 588 -26.05 14.87 -8.38
CA THR A 588 -24.71 15.49 -8.41
C THR A 588 -24.86 16.99 -8.68
N SER A 589 -23.75 17.74 -8.70
CA SER A 589 -23.81 19.19 -8.97
C SER A 589 -24.33 19.53 -10.38
N SER A 590 -24.12 18.62 -11.34
CA SER A 590 -24.39 18.84 -12.76
C SER A 590 -25.53 18.00 -13.33
N ARG A 591 -25.85 16.84 -12.73
CA ARG A 591 -26.82 15.89 -13.30
C ARG A 591 -27.51 15.04 -12.24
N SER A 592 -28.46 14.23 -12.69
CA SER A 592 -29.12 13.21 -11.86
C SER A 592 -29.08 11.87 -12.58
N LEU A 593 -28.62 10.82 -11.90
CA LEU A 593 -28.46 9.48 -12.46
C LEU A 593 -29.46 8.52 -11.80
N PRO A 594 -30.25 7.75 -12.57
CA PRO A 594 -31.15 6.74 -11.99
C PRO A 594 -30.34 5.60 -11.39
N LEU A 595 -30.74 5.17 -10.18
CA LEU A 595 -30.13 4.03 -9.51
C LEU A 595 -30.91 2.75 -9.78
N PRO A 596 -30.24 1.60 -9.86
CA PRO A 596 -30.91 0.32 -9.96
C PRO A 596 -31.65 0.01 -8.64
N PRO A 597 -32.71 -0.83 -8.65
CA PRO A 597 -33.54 -1.09 -7.47
C PRO A 597 -32.77 -1.53 -6.22
N GLU A 598 -31.64 -2.22 -6.40
CA GLU A 598 -30.75 -2.68 -5.33
C GLU A 598 -30.06 -1.53 -4.59
N LEU A 599 -29.92 -0.37 -5.23
CA LEU A 599 -29.31 0.85 -4.69
C LEU A 599 -30.32 1.98 -4.46
N ALA A 600 -31.51 1.86 -5.03
CA ALA A 600 -32.61 2.80 -4.86
C ALA A 600 -33.24 2.60 -3.47
N ASN A 601 -32.50 2.89 -2.41
CA ASN A 601 -33.05 2.96 -1.08
C ASN A 601 -34.01 4.17 -1.00
N THR A 602 -35.13 4.04 -0.29
CA THR A 602 -36.16 5.09 -0.22
C THR A 602 -35.78 6.25 0.69
N ASP A 603 -34.75 6.07 1.52
CA ASP A 603 -34.23 7.09 2.44
C ASP A 603 -33.15 7.96 1.79
N ILE A 604 -33.04 9.22 2.25
CA ILE A 604 -31.96 10.12 1.83
C ILE A 604 -30.63 9.56 2.36
N GLN A 605 -29.77 9.12 1.47
CA GLN A 605 -28.40 8.73 1.83
C GLN A 605 -27.49 9.96 1.74
N ASN A 606 -27.00 10.39 2.91
CA ASN A 606 -26.10 11.53 3.07
C ASN A 606 -24.63 11.06 3.11
N PHE A 607 -23.79 11.67 2.27
CA PHE A 607 -22.36 11.36 2.16
C PHE A 607 -21.44 12.38 2.86
N SER A 608 -21.96 13.23 3.76
CA SER A 608 -21.19 14.31 4.39
C SER A 608 -20.10 13.83 5.34
N HIS A 609 -20.23 12.63 5.91
CA HIS A 609 -19.24 12.07 6.82
C HIS A 609 -17.91 11.77 6.08
N PRO A 610 -16.72 12.08 6.64
CA PRO A 610 -15.44 11.94 5.93
C PRO A 610 -15.12 10.54 5.43
N TYR A 611 -15.72 9.50 6.02
CA TYR A 611 -15.69 8.13 5.49
C TYR A 611 -15.88 8.05 3.97
N TYR A 612 -16.84 8.81 3.43
CA TYR A 612 -17.24 8.75 2.02
C TYR A 612 -16.32 9.52 1.08
N TRP A 613 -15.64 10.56 1.54
CA TRP A 613 -14.88 11.46 0.65
C TRP A 613 -13.38 11.53 0.97
N SER A 614 -12.96 11.35 2.23
CA SER A 614 -11.55 11.45 2.62
C SER A 614 -10.73 10.18 2.35
N ALA A 615 -11.40 9.12 1.91
CA ALA A 615 -10.75 7.87 1.50
C ALA A 615 -9.91 8.05 0.22
N PHE A 616 -10.39 8.90 -0.70
CA PHE A 616 -9.83 9.10 -2.02
C PHE A 616 -8.65 10.06 -1.98
N ARG A 617 -7.54 9.66 -2.60
CA ARG A 617 -6.29 10.43 -2.60
C ARG A 617 -5.67 10.50 -3.97
N MET A 618 -5.16 11.68 -4.29
CA MET A 618 -4.29 11.92 -5.44
C MET A 618 -2.84 11.55 -5.08
N ILE A 619 -2.23 10.68 -5.88
CA ILE A 619 -0.85 10.21 -5.74
C ILE A 619 -0.09 10.52 -7.04
N GLY A 620 1.14 11.02 -6.94
CA GLY A 620 1.96 11.44 -8.08
C GLY A 620 1.85 12.94 -8.34
N ASN A 621 1.79 13.34 -9.61
CA ASN A 621 1.66 14.75 -9.99
C ASN A 621 0.20 15.25 -9.76
N PRO A 622 -0.07 16.16 -8.82
CA PRO A 622 -1.43 16.63 -8.57
C PRO A 622 -1.91 17.68 -9.58
N TRP A 623 -1.02 18.17 -10.44
CA TRP A 623 -1.21 19.31 -11.32
C TRP A 623 -1.72 18.90 -12.70
#